data_AF-A0A842X9S2-F1
#
_entry.id   AF-A0A842X9S2-F1
#
_cell.length_a   1.000
_cell.length_b   1.000
_cell.length_c   1.000
_cell.angle_alpha   90.00
_cell.angle_beta   90.00
_cell.angle_gamma   90.00
#
_symmetry.space_group_name_H-M   'P 1'
#
loop_
_entity.id
_entity.type
_entity.pdbx_description
1 polymer ?
#
loop_
_entity_poly.entity_id
_entity_poly.type
_entity_poly.pdbx_seq_one_letter_code
_entity_poly.pdbx_strand_id
1 'polypeptide(L)'
;MSVNIGEYPDRVTGTPFVEAVEEKYKMKYAVAVCNALKEADPATFNQHFGSMEECIRAASRFADFNFDLWKVKWPKALANNIAAFK
;
A
#
# COMPACT_ATOMS: atom_id res chain seq x y z
N MET A 1 15.97 -8.62 2.93
CA MET A 1 15.55 -7.74 4.06
C MET A 1 14.09 -8.03 4.35
N SER A 2 13.78 -8.57 5.53
CA SER A 2 12.42 -8.66 6.03
C SER A 2 12.03 -7.29 6.58
N VAL A 3 11.33 -6.48 5.79
CA VAL A 3 10.80 -5.20 6.27
C VAL A 3 9.49 -5.45 7.00
N ASN A 4 9.35 -4.92 8.21
CA ASN A 4 8.13 -5.02 8.99
C ASN A 4 7.11 -4.03 8.40
N ILE A 5 6.10 -4.54 7.70
CA ILE A 5 5.00 -3.74 7.16
C ILE A 5 3.99 -3.45 8.27
N GLY A 6 3.44 -2.24 8.27
CA GLY A 6 2.37 -1.87 9.17
C GLY A 6 1.03 -2.38 8.66
N GLU A 7 0.17 -2.70 9.60
CA GLU A 7 -1.21 -3.14 9.38
C GLU A 7 -2.17 -2.02 9.81
N TYR A 8 -3.27 -1.87 9.08
CA TYR A 8 -4.41 -1.06 9.49
C TYR A 8 -5.59 -2.00 9.71
N PRO A 9 -6.49 -1.77 10.70
CA PRO A 9 -7.61 -2.68 10.90
C PRO A 9 -8.49 -2.77 9.66
N ASP A 10 -8.58 -3.97 9.09
CA ASP A 10 -9.41 -4.27 7.94
C ASP A 10 -10.85 -3.81 8.18
N ARG A 11 -11.32 -2.93 7.30
CA ARG A 11 -12.72 -2.50 7.27
C ARG A 11 -13.60 -3.51 6.57
N VAL A 12 -13.03 -4.29 5.65
CA VAL A 12 -13.70 -5.36 4.93
C VAL A 12 -12.72 -6.50 4.75
N THR A 13 -13.12 -7.73 5.06
CA THR A 13 -12.30 -8.91 4.77
C THR A 13 -12.72 -9.51 3.43
N GLY A 14 -11.77 -9.64 2.52
CA GLY A 14 -11.88 -10.31 1.23
C GLY A 14 -11.71 -11.83 1.32
N THR A 15 -11.65 -12.48 0.16
CA THR A 15 -11.25 -13.89 0.12
C THR A 15 -9.76 -14.03 0.45
N PRO A 16 -9.28 -15.22 0.87
CA PRO A 16 -7.85 -15.42 1.14
C PRO A 16 -6.94 -15.05 -0.05
N PHE A 17 -7.46 -15.18 -1.28
CA PHE A 17 -6.74 -14.74 -2.48
C PHE A 17 -6.61 -13.21 -2.55
N VAL A 18 -7.68 -12.48 -2.24
CA VAL A 18 -7.68 -11.01 -2.24
C VAL A 18 -6.73 -10.47 -1.18
N GLU A 19 -6.78 -11.02 0.04
CA GLU A 19 -5.90 -10.63 1.14
C GLU A 19 -4.42 -10.93 0.82
N ALA A 20 -4.13 -12.07 0.20
CA ALA A 20 -2.77 -12.38 -0.23
C ALA A 20 -2.24 -11.43 -1.34
N VAL A 21 -3.13 -10.84 -2.15
CA VAL A 21 -2.73 -9.80 -3.11
C VAL A 21 -2.55 -8.46 -2.43
N GLU A 22 -3.39 -8.14 -1.45
CA GLU A 22 -3.27 -6.93 -0.62
C GLU A 22 -1.90 -6.85 0.06
N GLU A 23 -1.46 -7.91 0.73
CA GLU A 23 -0.14 -7.94 1.39
C GLU A 23 1.02 -7.66 0.42
N LYS A 24 0.93 -8.22 -0.80
CA LYS A 24 1.92 -7.96 -1.86
C LYS A 24 1.84 -6.53 -2.36
N TYR A 25 0.64 -5.98 -2.50
CA TYR A 25 0.42 -4.60 -2.91
C TYR A 25 0.97 -3.62 -1.88
N LYS A 26 0.63 -3.79 -0.60
CA LYS A 26 1.10 -2.98 0.53
C LYS A 26 2.62 -2.87 0.55
N MET A 27 3.32 -4.01 0.47
CA MET A 27 4.78 -4.03 0.46
C MET A 27 5.38 -3.30 -0.76
N LYS A 28 4.91 -3.61 -1.97
CA LYS A 28 5.43 -2.98 -3.20
C LYS A 28 5.20 -1.48 -3.22
N TYR A 29 3.98 -1.06 -2.86
CA TYR A 29 3.60 0.35 -2.76
C TYR A 29 4.50 1.07 -1.76
N ALA A 30 4.61 0.55 -0.53
CA ALA A 30 5.32 1.21 0.55
C ALA A 30 6.81 1.40 0.23
N VAL A 31 7.48 0.36 -0.28
CA VAL A 31 8.90 0.45 -0.65
C VAL A 31 9.12 1.44 -1.79
N ALA A 32 8.32 1.36 -2.86
CA ALA A 32 8.49 2.24 -4.02
C ALA A 32 8.23 3.72 -3.67
N VAL A 33 7.15 4.00 -2.94
CA VAL A 33 6.79 5.35 -2.53
C VAL A 33 7.82 5.92 -1.57
N CYS A 34 8.27 5.16 -0.57
CA CYS A 34 9.27 5.66 0.38
C CYS A 34 10.63 5.92 -0.27
N ASN A 35 11.05 5.08 -1.23
CA ASN A 35 12.25 5.36 -2.02
C ASN A 35 12.07 6.65 -2.83
N ALA A 36 10.95 6.81 -3.54
CA ALA A 36 10.68 8.01 -4.34
C ALA A 36 10.62 9.28 -3.48
N LEU A 37 9.98 9.24 -2.31
CA LEU A 37 9.92 10.37 -1.38
C LEU A 37 11.32 10.75 -0.86
N LYS A 38 12.12 9.74 -0.49
CA LYS A 38 13.49 9.96 -0.01
C LYS A 38 14.39 10.55 -1.10
N GLU A 39 14.24 10.10 -2.34
CA GLU A 39 15.03 10.60 -3.48
C GLU A 39 14.60 12.00 -3.91
N ALA A 40 13.30 12.29 -3.89
CA ALA A 40 12.75 13.59 -4.32
C ALA A 40 13.02 14.72 -3.31
N ASP A 41 12.85 14.46 -2.01
CA ASP A 41 13.12 15.43 -0.94
C ASP A 41 13.63 14.72 0.33
N PRO A 42 14.95 14.48 0.42
CA PRO A 42 15.55 13.80 1.57
C PRO A 42 15.36 14.55 2.90
N ALA A 43 15.30 15.89 2.86
CA ALA A 43 15.20 16.71 4.07
C ALA A 43 13.82 16.55 4.70
N THR A 44 12.78 16.74 3.91
CA THR A 44 11.39 16.53 4.35
C THR A 44 11.11 15.08 4.69
N PHE A 45 11.68 14.13 3.92
CA PHE A 45 11.60 12.70 4.26
C PHE A 45 12.13 12.40 5.66
N ASN A 46 13.35 12.87 5.96
CA ASN A 46 13.97 12.63 7.27
C ASN A 46 13.23 13.35 8.40
N GLN A 47 12.68 14.54 8.14
CA GLN A 47 11.86 15.26 9.13
C GLN A 47 10.59 14.49 9.49
N HIS A 48 9.91 13.88 8.52
CA HIS A 48 8.65 13.19 8.75
C HIS A 48 8.81 11.75 9.27
N PHE A 49 9.74 10.99 8.69
CA PHE A 49 9.83 9.56 8.95
C PHE A 49 11.05 9.17 9.78
N GLY A 50 12.13 9.96 9.74
CA GLY A 50 13.41 9.65 10.40
C GLY A 50 14.18 8.47 9.81
N SER A 51 13.50 7.48 9.22
CA SER A 51 14.13 6.33 8.58
C SER A 51 13.26 5.73 7.46
N MET A 52 13.90 4.89 6.64
CA MET A 52 13.21 4.10 5.62
C MET A 52 12.21 3.11 6.22
N GLU A 53 12.55 2.49 7.35
CA GLU A 53 11.70 1.50 7.99
C GLU A 53 10.40 2.14 8.51
N GLU A 54 10.49 3.29 9.19
CA GLU A 54 9.32 4.02 9.67
C GLU A 54 8.44 4.51 8.52
N CYS A 55 9.05 4.98 7.43
CA CYS A 55 8.30 5.33 6.22
C CYS A 55 7.55 4.11 5.69
N ILE A 56 8.22 2.97 5.49
CA ILE A 56 7.59 1.78 4.94
C ILE A 56 6.45 1.31 5.84
N ARG A 57 6.62 1.35 7.16
CA ARG A 57 5.57 0.99 8.13
C ARG A 57 4.37 1.94 8.04
N ALA A 58 4.59 3.23 7.88
CA ALA A 58 3.50 4.20 7.72
C ALA A 58 2.80 4.09 6.36
N ALA A 59 3.58 3.97 5.28
CA ALA A 59 3.09 3.87 3.92
C ALA A 59 2.32 2.57 3.67
N SER A 60 2.72 1.46 4.31
CA SER A 60 1.97 0.19 4.23
C SER A 60 0.61 0.27 4.94
N ARG A 61 0.51 0.91 6.12
CA ARG A 61 -0.79 1.21 6.75
C ARG A 61 -1.68 2.08 5.88
N PHE A 62 -1.09 3.07 5.21
CA PHE A 62 -1.82 3.92 4.29
C PHE A 62 -2.29 3.12 3.06
N ALA A 63 -1.44 2.23 2.53
CA ALA A 63 -1.78 1.38 1.39
C ALA A 63 -2.92 0.41 1.73
N ASP A 64 -2.86 -0.22 2.89
CA ASP A 64 -3.87 -1.11 3.47
C ASP A 64 -5.25 -0.43 3.51
N PHE A 65 -5.35 0.71 4.22
CA PHE A 65 -6.58 1.50 4.28
C PHE A 65 -7.15 1.84 2.89
N ASN A 66 -6.31 2.20 1.92
CA ASN A 66 -6.78 2.54 0.57
C ASN A 66 -7.16 1.30 -0.24
N PHE A 67 -6.45 0.19 -0.06
CA PHE A 67 -6.75 -1.06 -0.73
C PHE A 67 -8.08 -1.61 -0.23
N ASP A 68 -8.35 -1.54 1.07
CA ASP A 68 -9.65 -1.83 1.69
C ASP A 68 -10.82 -1.10 1.01
N LEU A 69 -10.69 0.21 0.78
CA LEU A 69 -11.70 1.03 0.12
C LEU A 69 -11.93 0.65 -1.35
N TRP A 70 -10.94 0.05 -1.98
CA TRP A 70 -11.00 -0.43 -3.35
C TRP A 70 -11.49 -1.87 -3.45
N LYS A 71 -11.05 -2.75 -2.54
CA LYS A 71 -11.26 -4.20 -2.58
C LYS A 71 -12.74 -4.58 -2.42
N VAL A 72 -13.52 -3.73 -1.76
CA VAL A 72 -15.00 -3.82 -1.69
C VAL A 72 -15.68 -3.82 -3.06
N LYS A 73 -15.11 -3.19 -4.07
CA LYS A 73 -15.70 -3.06 -5.41
C LYS A 73 -15.13 -4.09 -6.39
N TRP A 74 -14.26 -4.97 -5.91
CA TRP A 74 -13.16 -5.45 -6.74
C TRP A 74 -13.50 -6.45 -7.82
N PRO A 75 -14.27 -7.53 -7.61
CA PRO A 75 -14.17 -8.59 -8.62
C PRO A 75 -14.72 -8.15 -9.98
N LYS A 76 -15.95 -7.60 -10.00
CA LYS A 76 -16.60 -7.22 -11.26
C LYS A 76 -16.31 -5.79 -11.69
N ALA A 77 -16.34 -4.83 -10.75
CA ALA A 77 -16.20 -3.42 -11.11
C ALA A 77 -14.76 -3.10 -11.55
N LEU A 78 -13.74 -3.67 -10.89
CA LEU A 78 -12.37 -3.51 -11.38
C LEU A 78 -12.21 -4.14 -12.75
N ALA A 79 -12.63 -5.39 -12.93
CA ALA A 79 -12.47 -6.08 -14.21
C ALA A 79 -13.06 -5.25 -15.36
N ASN A 80 -14.25 -4.69 -15.16
CA ASN A 80 -14.89 -3.78 -16.11
C ASN A 80 -14.07 -2.50 -16.33
N ASN A 81 -13.59 -1.85 -15.27
CA ASN A 81 -12.79 -0.63 -15.39
C ASN A 81 -11.49 -0.85 -16.15
N ILE A 82 -10.78 -1.96 -15.89
CA ILE A 82 -9.57 -2.33 -16.63
C ILE A 82 -9.89 -2.59 -18.10
N ALA A 83 -10.95 -3.35 -18.39
CA ALA A 83 -11.35 -3.63 -19.77
C ALA A 83 -11.76 -2.36 -20.55
N ALA A 84 -12.26 -1.34 -19.85
CA ALA A 84 -12.63 -0.04 -20.40
C ALA A 84 -11.47 0.96 -20.51
N PHE A 85 -10.37 0.77 -19.76
CA PHE A 85 -9.20 1.64 -19.79
C PHE A 85 -8.30 1.26 -20.99
N LYS A 86 -8.51 1.93 -22.12
CA LYS A 86 -7.73 1.82 -23.35
C LYS A 86 -6.99 3.11 -23.64
#